data_AF-A0A3B8UES8-F1
#
_entry.id   AF-A0A3B8UES8-F1
#
_cell.length_a   1.000
_cell.length_b   1.000
_cell.length_c   1.000
_cell.angle_alpha   90.00
_cell.angle_beta   90.00
_cell.angle_gamma   90.00
#
_symmetry.space_group_name_H-M   'P 1'
#
loop_
_entity.id
_entity.type
_entity.pdbx_description
1 polymer ?
#
loop_
_entity_poly.entity_id
_entity_poly.type
_entity_poly.pdbx_seq_one_letter_code
_entity_poly.pdbx_strand_id
1 'polypeptide(L)' 'MIQDERHISFGKVELIGDLHIPKECFGLVIFAHGSGSSRLSPRNRLVAGILNGRGMATLLVDL' A
#
# COMPACT_ATOMS: atom_id res chain seq x y z
N MET A 1 11.19 -1.59 -10.48
CA MET A 1 9.80 -1.46 -10.02
C MET A 1 9.81 -0.55 -8.82
N ILE A 2 9.23 0.64 -8.95
CA ILE A 2 9.37 1.74 -7.98
C ILE A 2 8.18 1.67 -7.01
N GLN A 3 8.44 1.87 -5.72
CA GLN A 3 7.40 2.15 -4.72
C GLN A 3 7.16 3.66 -4.78
N ASP A 4 5.95 4.06 -5.16
CA ASP A 4 5.59 5.47 -5.31
C ASP A 4 4.72 5.91 -4.13
N GLU A 5 5.07 7.01 -3.49
CA GLU A 5 4.17 7.69 -2.56
C GLU A 5 3.00 8.32 -3.35
N ARG A 6 1.79 8.19 -2.81
CA ARG A 6 0.54 8.65 -3.41
C ARG A 6 -0.26 9.42 -2.38
N HIS A 7 -0.82 10.53 -2.83
CA HIS A 7 -1.77 11.33 -2.07
C HIS A 7 -3.17 11.05 -2.60
N ILE A 8 -4.09 10.65 -1.72
CA ILE A 8 -5.43 10.20 -2.07
C ILE A 8 -6.43 11.10 -1.37
N SER A 9 -7.13 11.94 -2.14
CA SER A 9 -8.07 12.93 -1.60
C SER A 9 -9.46 12.34 -1.36
N PHE A 10 -9.96 12.50 -0.14
CA PHE A 10 -11.32 12.18 0.30
C PHE A 10 -12.00 13.44 0.84
N GLY A 11 -12.50 14.29 -0.07
CA GLY A 11 -13.12 15.57 0.29
C GLY A 11 -12.11 16.51 0.96
N LYS A 12 -12.22 16.70 2.28
CA LYS A 12 -11.31 17.56 3.06
C LYS A 12 -10.15 16.81 3.71
N VAL A 13 -10.09 15.48 3.55
CA VAL A 13 -9.05 14.62 4.11
C VAL A 13 -8.15 14.15 2.96
N GLU A 14 -6.86 14.04 3.20
CA GLU A 14 -5.91 13.43 2.28
C GLU A 14 -5.20 12.28 3.01
N LEU A 15 -5.16 11.11 2.38
CA LEU A 15 -4.39 9.98 2.88
C LEU A 15 -3.09 9.87 2.08
N ILE A 16 -2.00 9.62 2.78
CA ILE A 16 -0.72 9.28 2.18
C ILE A 16 -0.65 7.76 2.09
N GLY A 17 -0.22 7.24 0.95
CA GLY A 17 -0.02 5.81 0.80
C GLY A 17 1.14 5.44 -0.10
N ASP A 18 1.71 4.28 0.13
CA ASP A 18 2.75 3.70 -0.70
C ASP A 18 2.11 2.72 -1.69
N LEU A 19 2.20 3.02 -2.98
CA LEU A 19 1.70 2.18 -4.07
C LEU A 19 2.85 1.40 -4.71
N HIS A 20 2.65 0.09 -4.83
CA HIS A 20 3.51 -0.78 -5.64
C HIS A 20 2.65 -1.53 -6.66
N ILE A 21 3.03 -1.45 -7.93
CA ILE A 21 2.36 -2.15 -9.03
C ILE A 21 3.39 -3.05 -9.71
N PRO A 22 3.30 -4.39 -9.63
CA PRO A 22 4.17 -5.30 -10.38
C PRO A 22 3.87 -5.24 -11.89
N LYS A 23 4.82 -5.67 -12.74
CA LYS A 23 4.72 -5.53 -14.21
C LYS A 23 3.51 -6.27 -14.79
N GLU A 24 3.22 -7.45 -14.27
CA GLU A 24 2.05 -8.26 -14.60
C GLU A 24 1.21 -8.36 -13.33
N CYS A 25 0.33 -7.38 -13.12
CA CYS A 25 -0.58 -7.38 -11.97
C CYS A 25 -1.98 -7.87 -12.37
N PHE A 26 -2.59 -8.70 -11.53
CA PHE A 26 -3.97 -9.17 -11.75
C PHE A 26 -4.95 -8.75 -10.64
N GLY A 27 -4.48 -8.04 -9.62
CA GLY A 27 -5.31 -7.54 -8.54
C GLY A 27 -4.60 -6.50 -7.67
N LEU A 28 -5.38 -5.80 -6.85
CA LEU A 28 -4.91 -4.81 -5.88
C LEU A 28 -5.33 -5.24 -4.47
N VAL A 29 -4.38 -5.22 -3.53
CA VAL A 29 -4.64 -5.36 -2.10
C VAL A 29 -4.40 -4.01 -1.41
N ILE A 30 -5.40 -3.53 -0.68
CA ILE A 30 -5.30 -2.30 0.11
C ILE A 30 -5.17 -2.70 1.59
N PHE A 31 -4.14 -2.18 2.26
CA PHE A 31 -3.89 -2.43 3.67
C PHE A 31 -4.49 -1.33 4.54
N ALA A 32 -5.38 -1.73 5.46
CA ALA A 32 -5.72 -0.93 6.63
C ALA A 32 -4.78 -1.30 7.78
N HIS A 33 -4.14 -0.32 8.41
CA HIS A 33 -3.30 -0.59 9.58
C HIS A 33 -4.12 -0.61 10.87
N GLY A 34 -3.56 -1.21 11.93
CA GLY A 34 -4.16 -1.17 13.26
C GLY A 34 -3.95 0.19 13.95
N SER A 35 -4.66 0.43 15.05
CA SER A 35 -4.51 1.65 15.85
C SER A 35 -3.06 1.89 16.27
N GLY A 36 -2.58 3.14 16.13
CA GLY A 36 -1.20 3.53 16.46
C GLY A 36 -0.13 3.05 15.48
N SER A 37 -0.52 2.44 14.36
CA SER A 37 0.38 2.04 13.28
C SER A 37 0.27 2.99 12.09
N SER A 38 0.88 2.64 10.95
CA SER A 38 0.95 3.48 9.75
C SER A 38 1.22 2.62 8.50
N ARG A 39 1.27 3.24 7.32
CA ARG A 39 1.78 2.66 6.07
C ARG A 39 3.20 2.13 6.18
N LEU A 40 3.96 2.59 7.18
CA LEU A 40 5.33 2.18 7.46
C LEU A 40 5.43 0.91 8.32
N SER A 41 4.29 0.29 8.69
CA SER A 41 4.25 -0.96 9.48
C SER A 41 5.16 -2.04 8.87
N PRO A 42 6.21 -2.51 9.59
CA PRO A 42 7.12 -3.53 9.08
C PRO A 42 6.40 -4.84 8.72
N ARG A 43 5.39 -5.21 9.52
CA ARG A 43 4.56 -6.39 9.29
C ARG A 43 3.78 -6.28 7.97
N ASN A 44 3.10 -5.16 7.74
CA ASN A 44 2.29 -5.00 6.52
C ASN A 44 3.19 -4.85 5.29
N ARG A 45 4.34 -4.18 5.40
CA ARG A 45 5.34 -4.09 4.31
C ARG A 45 5.91 -5.46 3.94
N LEU A 46 6.13 -6.35 4.91
CA LEU A 46 6.54 -7.73 4.65
C LEU A 46 5.47 -8.49 3.85
N VAL A 47 4.22 -8.45 4.31
CA VAL A 47 3.11 -9.11 3.60
C VAL A 47 2.94 -8.53 2.19
N ALA A 48 3.03 -7.21 2.05
CA ALA A 48 2.96 -6.54 0.76
C ALA A 48 4.07 -7.00 -0.19
N GLY A 49 5.32 -7.09 0.29
CA GLY A 49 6.44 -7.60 -0.51
C GLY A 49 6.21 -9.03 -1.02
N ILE A 50 5.64 -9.90 -0.19
CA ILE A 50 5.28 -11.28 -0.56
C ILE A 50 4.17 -11.29 -1.63
N LEU A 51 3.17 -10.42 -1.52
CA LEU A 51 2.08 -10.29 -2.50
C LEU A 51 2.58 -9.72 -3.83
N ASN A 52 3.45 -8.71 -3.77
CA ASN A 52 4.11 -8.11 -4.93
C ASN A 52 4.91 -9.15 -5.72
N GLY A 53 5.66 -10.02 -5.02
CA GLY A 53 6.37 -11.15 -5.62
C GLY A 53 5.47 -12.21 -6.27
N ARG A 54 4.17 -12.17 -6.01
CA ARG A 54 3.15 -13.05 -6.60
C ARG A 54 2.26 -12.34 -7.63
N GLY A 55 2.61 -11.13 -8.08
CA GLY A 55 1.85 -10.41 -9.11
C GLY A 55 0.62 -9.64 -8.60
N MET A 56 0.53 -9.36 -7.30
CA MET A 56 -0.50 -8.47 -6.76
C MET A 56 0.07 -7.06 -6.59
N ALA A 57 -0.67 -6.04 -7.01
CA ALA A 57 -0.39 -4.67 -6.59
C ALA A 57 -0.77 -4.49 -5.13
N THR A 58 -0.10 -3.58 -4.42
CA THR A 58 -0.38 -3.28 -3.03
C THR A 58 -0.41 -1.78 -2.79
N LEU A 59 -1.37 -1.33 -1.99
CA LEU A 59 -1.46 0.05 -1.50
C LEU A 59 -1.50 0.02 0.03
N LEU A 60 -0.51 0.63 0.68
CA LEU A 60 -0.46 0.81 2.13
C LEU A 60 -0.77 2.28 2.44
N VAL A 61 -1.81 2.57 3.22
CA VAL A 61 -2.23 3.95 3.53
C VAL A 61 -2.10 4.27 5.01
N ASP A 62 -1.98 5.55 5.35
CA ASP A 62 -2.21 6.07 6.70
C ASP A 62 -3.70 6.39 6.88
N LEU A 63 -4.34 5.83 7.92
CA LEU A 63 -5.77 5.95 8.27
C LEU A 63 -6.00 6.67 9.59
#